data_AF-A0A1M2ZTN5-F1
#
_entry.id   AF-A0A1M2ZTN5-F1
#
_cell.length_a   1.000
_cell.length_b   1.000
_cell.length_c   1.000
_cell.angle_alpha   90.00
_cell.angle_beta   90.00
_cell.angle_gamma   90.00
#
_symmetry.space_group_name_H-M   'P 1'
#
loop_
_entity.id
_entity.type
_entity.pdbx_description
1 polymer ?
#
loop_
_entity_poly.entity_id
_entity_poly.type
_entity_poly.pdbx_seq_one_letter_code
_entity_poly.pdbx_strand_id
1 'polypeptide(L)'
;MSVDAILDSGSAASIVSTSLAARLNLASTEQVMIRGIGGRASVQLARNVELTLAGQPRRLPFVVIADLEAVSSAIGRPVDVVLGEDMLVERCIALEFASSRISIGDSGTFSGGRGWQSISVAHGSNRELLVVASVAGLPDTPMLFDLGSSTALMLDRAYVEEHRLLDGVRQSTAAIGGVDGTRLAAAFIANEVKLGGFPVRSVPTLAPSSWASKSALGSIGFPLISQFDVVLDVSGGKIWLRPARRGLPMLEDHSGFGLAPGGNELSIVHVAANSPAASDGWRAGDRILAINGHRIDASYIRSQHWRWRFMPPGTLVILQDQAGRMRELRLVDYF
;
A
#
# COMPACT_ATOMS: atom_id res chain seq x y z
N MET A 1 12.06 24.77 -2.97
CA MET A 1 12.76 23.57 -2.44
C MET A 1 12.12 22.35 -3.09
N SER A 2 12.92 21.38 -3.54
CA SER A 2 12.41 20.09 -4.00
C SER A 2 12.38 19.10 -2.83
N VAL A 3 11.40 18.21 -2.80
CA VAL A 3 11.15 17.25 -1.71
C VAL A 3 10.74 15.91 -2.29
N ASP A 4 10.92 14.82 -1.52
CA ASP A 4 10.46 13.50 -1.92
C ASP A 4 8.98 13.30 -1.52
N ALA A 5 8.14 12.90 -2.47
CA ALA A 5 6.71 12.74 -2.26
C ALA A 5 6.16 11.43 -2.80
N ILE A 6 5.08 10.95 -2.19
CA ILE A 6 4.25 9.85 -2.70
C ILE A 6 2.84 10.38 -3.02
N LEU A 7 2.20 9.78 -4.01
CA LEU A 7 0.80 10.05 -4.33
C LEU A 7 -0.08 9.00 -3.65
N ASP A 8 -1.06 9.43 -2.88
CA ASP A 8 -1.91 8.56 -2.06
C ASP A 8 -3.37 8.99 -2.16
N SER A 9 -4.14 8.29 -3.00
CA SER A 9 -5.59 8.49 -3.12
C SER A 9 -6.39 7.94 -1.92
N GLY A 10 -5.75 7.17 -1.03
CA GLY A 10 -6.33 6.73 0.24
C GLY A 10 -6.34 7.82 1.30
N SER A 11 -5.56 8.90 1.12
CA SER A 11 -5.57 10.07 2.01
C SER A 11 -6.40 11.21 1.44
N ALA A 12 -7.41 11.67 2.20
CA ALA A 12 -8.25 12.80 1.79
C ALA A 12 -7.52 14.16 1.82
N ALA A 13 -6.40 14.26 2.55
CA ALA A 13 -5.61 15.48 2.69
C ALA A 13 -4.12 15.18 2.54
N SER A 14 -3.35 16.15 2.08
CA SER A 14 -1.90 16.03 1.98
C SER A 14 -1.25 16.09 3.37
N ILE A 15 -0.20 15.29 3.55
CA ILE A 15 0.56 15.17 4.80
C ILE A 15 1.99 15.62 4.57
N VAL A 16 2.51 16.47 5.44
CA VAL A 16 3.90 16.94 5.46
C VAL A 16 4.60 16.31 6.67
N SER A 17 5.81 15.78 6.48
CA SER A 17 6.57 15.21 7.59
C SER A 17 6.89 16.28 8.65
N THR A 18 6.90 15.91 9.93
CA THR A 18 7.33 16.80 11.02
C THR A 18 8.72 17.40 10.76
N SER A 19 9.63 16.61 10.16
CA SER A 19 10.98 17.08 9.82
C SER A 19 10.97 18.17 8.75
N LEU A 20 10.17 18.03 7.69
CA LEU A 20 10.04 19.03 6.64
C LEU A 20 9.32 20.28 7.16
N ALA A 21 8.26 20.11 7.96
CA ALA A 21 7.54 21.22 8.57
C ALA A 21 8.46 22.10 9.43
N ALA A 22 9.33 21.48 10.24
CA ALA A 22 10.33 22.20 11.03
C ALA A 22 11.35 22.93 10.15
N ARG A 23 11.89 22.29 9.10
CA ARG A 23 12.84 22.93 8.16
C ARG A 23 12.25 24.15 7.46
N LEU A 24 10.96 24.10 7.15
CA LEU A 24 10.23 25.18 6.49
C LEU A 24 9.62 26.20 7.45
N ASN A 25 9.78 26.02 8.78
CA ASN A 25 9.11 26.81 9.81
C ASN A 25 7.59 26.93 9.60
N LEU A 26 6.94 25.83 9.19
CA LEU A 26 5.49 25.81 9.03
C LEU A 26 4.84 25.95 10.42
N ALA A 27 4.11 27.05 10.63
CA ALA A 27 3.38 27.28 11.87
C ALA A 27 2.28 26.22 12.00
N SER A 28 2.39 25.37 13.04
CA SER A 28 1.27 24.54 13.46
C SER A 28 0.22 25.45 14.11
N THR A 29 -0.98 25.49 13.52
CA THR A 29 -2.04 26.39 14.00
C THR A 29 -2.92 25.72 15.04
N GLU A 30 -3.13 24.41 14.94
CA GLU A 30 -4.10 23.63 15.73
C GLU A 30 -3.68 22.15 15.84
N GLN A 31 -4.08 21.49 16.94
CA GLN A 31 -4.13 20.03 17.04
C GLN A 31 -5.56 19.55 16.76
N VAL A 32 -5.71 18.62 15.83
CA VAL A 32 -7.00 18.06 15.43
C VAL A 32 -6.95 16.55 15.46
N MET A 33 -8.05 15.92 15.89
CA MET A 33 -8.19 14.48 15.82
C MET A 33 -8.67 14.08 14.42
N ILE A 34 -7.83 13.40 13.66
CA ILE A 34 -8.20 12.83 12.35
C ILE A 34 -8.53 11.34 12.50
N ARG A 35 -9.30 10.82 11.54
CA ARG A 35 -9.65 9.39 11.44
C ARG A 35 -8.97 8.80 10.21
N GLY A 36 -8.20 7.74 10.40
CA GLY A 36 -7.62 6.92 9.32
C GLY A 36 -8.20 5.51 9.30
N ILE A 37 -7.69 4.66 8.40
CA ILE A 37 -8.07 3.24 8.27
C ILE A 37 -7.82 2.47 9.57
N GLY A 38 -6.91 2.95 10.43
CA GLY A 38 -6.57 2.28 11.66
C GLY A 38 -7.06 2.89 12.97
N GLY A 39 -7.82 3.97 12.91
CA GLY A 39 -8.38 4.58 14.11
C GLY A 39 -8.31 6.10 14.08
N ARG A 40 -8.08 6.69 15.24
CA ARG A 40 -8.02 8.14 15.44
C ARG A 40 -6.63 8.55 15.89
N ALA A 41 -6.07 9.57 15.27
CA ALA A 41 -4.78 10.15 15.63
C ALA A 41 -4.92 11.65 15.86
N SER A 42 -4.22 12.19 16.88
CA SER A 42 -4.10 13.64 17.06
C SER A 42 -2.95 14.13 16.18
N VAL A 43 -3.24 15.06 15.29
CA VAL A 43 -2.27 15.61 14.33
C VAL A 43 -2.24 17.13 14.40
N GLN A 44 -1.12 17.70 13.97
CA GLN A 44 -0.97 19.14 13.81
C GLN A 44 -1.39 19.56 12.40
N LEU A 45 -1.96 20.74 12.26
CA LEU A 45 -2.27 21.32 10.95
C LEU A 45 -1.42 22.56 10.68
N ALA A 46 -0.99 22.73 9.43
CA ALA A 46 -0.48 24.01 8.91
C ALA A 46 -1.42 24.53 7.82
N ARG A 47 -1.67 25.84 7.81
CA ARG A 47 -2.63 26.48 6.89
C ARG A 47 -1.94 27.16 5.70
N ASN A 48 -2.68 27.31 4.61
CA ASN A 48 -2.28 28.09 3.42
C ASN A 48 -0.93 27.67 2.81
N VAL A 49 -0.70 26.36 2.71
CA VAL A 49 0.54 25.80 2.14
C VAL A 49 0.42 25.72 0.63
N GLU A 50 1.46 26.16 -0.10
CA GLU A 50 1.53 26.01 -1.54
C GLU A 50 2.46 24.86 -1.92
N LEU A 51 1.95 23.94 -2.74
CA LEU A 51 2.71 22.84 -3.34
C LEU A 51 2.74 23.03 -4.85
N THR A 52 3.91 22.85 -5.46
CA THR A 52 4.04 22.87 -6.92
C THR A 52 4.28 21.46 -7.43
N LEU A 53 3.37 20.96 -8.26
CA LEU A 53 3.47 19.64 -8.88
C LEU A 53 3.45 19.80 -10.40
N ALA A 54 4.46 19.25 -11.09
CA ALA A 54 4.67 19.40 -12.54
C ALA A 54 4.62 20.88 -13.03
N GLY A 55 5.18 21.80 -12.25
CA GLY A 55 5.18 23.24 -12.55
C GLY A 55 3.84 23.95 -12.31
N GLN A 56 2.81 23.24 -11.85
CA GLN A 56 1.50 23.81 -11.53
C GLN A 56 1.36 24.03 -10.02
N PRO A 57 1.37 25.29 -9.54
CA PRO A 57 1.19 25.59 -8.13
C PRO A 57 -0.25 25.24 -7.69
N ARG A 58 -0.37 24.83 -6.43
CA ARG A 58 -1.65 24.58 -5.77
C ARG A 58 -1.56 25.06 -4.34
N ARG A 59 -2.44 25.98 -3.96
CA ARG A 59 -2.59 26.39 -2.57
C ARG A 59 -3.60 25.47 -1.89
N LEU A 60 -3.14 24.74 -0.88
CA LEU A 60 -3.95 23.92 -0.01
C LEU A 60 -4.41 24.74 1.21
N PRO A 61 -5.70 24.72 1.58
CA PRO A 61 -6.20 25.42 2.76
C PRO A 61 -5.49 24.97 4.04
N PHE A 62 -5.17 23.68 4.12
CA PHE A 62 -4.34 23.11 5.16
C PHE A 62 -3.59 21.88 4.65
N VAL A 63 -2.55 21.50 5.39
CA VAL A 63 -1.90 20.18 5.32
C VAL A 63 -1.84 19.60 6.72
N VAL A 64 -1.84 18.28 6.81
CA VAL A 64 -1.58 17.56 8.06
C VAL A 64 -0.07 17.48 8.28
N ILE A 65 0.38 17.67 9.52
CA ILE A 65 1.76 17.42 9.94
C ILE A 65 1.77 16.14 10.77
N ALA A 66 2.54 15.15 10.32
CA ALA A 66 2.68 13.86 10.99
C ALA A 66 4.10 13.29 10.84
N ASP A 67 4.43 12.31 11.67
CA ASP A 67 5.64 11.52 11.51
C ASP A 67 5.49 10.53 10.35
N LEU A 68 6.44 10.56 9.41
CA LEU A 68 6.48 9.70 8.22
C LEU A 68 7.70 8.75 8.24
N GLU A 69 8.37 8.57 9.38
CA GLU A 69 9.54 7.69 9.50
C GLU A 69 9.21 6.23 9.16
N ALA A 70 8.08 5.72 9.64
CA ALA A 70 7.64 4.36 9.32
C ALA A 70 7.41 4.16 7.81
N VAL A 71 6.79 5.14 7.16
CA VAL A 71 6.56 5.13 5.70
C VAL A 71 7.89 5.21 4.95
N SER A 72 8.78 6.11 5.37
CA SER A 72 10.11 6.28 4.78
C SER A 72 10.94 4.99 4.89
N SER A 73 10.87 4.33 6.05
CA SER A 73 11.55 3.06 6.30
C SER A 73 11.02 1.93 5.43
N ALA A 74 9.69 1.85 5.25
CA ALA A 74 9.05 0.86 4.39
C ALA A 74 9.42 1.05 2.91
N ILE A 75 9.55 2.30 2.44
CA ILE A 75 9.93 2.63 1.05
C ILE A 75 11.45 2.60 0.85
N GLY A 76 12.23 2.69 1.93
CA GLY A 76 13.70 2.68 1.91
C GLY A 76 14.34 4.01 1.48
N ARG A 77 13.58 5.10 1.48
CA ARG A 77 14.04 6.47 1.21
C ARG A 77 13.15 7.48 1.95
N PRO A 78 13.64 8.70 2.19
CA PRO A 78 12.82 9.75 2.80
C PRO A 78 11.51 9.97 2.04
N VAL A 79 10.42 10.11 2.78
CA VAL A 79 9.15 10.62 2.29
C VAL A 79 8.85 11.89 3.06
N ASP A 80 9.02 13.03 2.41
CA ASP A 80 8.76 14.32 3.01
C ASP A 80 7.28 14.69 2.95
N VAL A 81 6.57 14.25 1.90
CA VAL A 81 5.17 14.60 1.64
C VAL A 81 4.36 13.41 1.14
N VAL A 82 3.15 13.22 1.67
CA VAL A 82 2.08 12.40 1.07
C VAL A 82 1.11 13.35 0.37
N LEU A 83 0.97 13.23 -0.94
CA LEU A 83 0.03 14.01 -1.75
C LEU A 83 -1.32 13.29 -1.74
N GLY A 84 -2.29 13.88 -1.04
CA GLY A 84 -3.64 13.33 -0.91
C GLY A 84 -4.55 13.68 -2.08
N GLU A 85 -5.83 13.34 -1.93
CA GLU A 85 -6.90 13.64 -2.86
C GLU A 85 -7.11 15.16 -3.07
N ASP A 86 -6.78 15.98 -2.08
CA ASP A 86 -6.79 17.44 -2.18
C ASP A 86 -5.88 17.97 -3.30
N MET A 87 -4.84 17.21 -3.69
CA MET A 87 -4.00 17.51 -4.86
C MET A 87 -4.63 17.07 -6.19
N LEU A 88 -5.63 16.20 -6.17
CA LEU A 88 -6.33 15.66 -7.34
C LEU A 88 -7.51 16.52 -7.81
N VAL A 89 -8.09 17.34 -6.94
CA VAL A 89 -9.26 18.17 -7.25
C VAL A 89 -9.00 19.09 -8.46
N GLU A 90 -9.92 19.19 -9.41
CA GLU A 90 -9.81 19.94 -10.67
C GLU A 90 -8.68 19.49 -11.61
N ARG A 91 -8.03 18.37 -11.30
CA ARG A 91 -6.95 17.81 -12.12
C ARG A 91 -7.29 16.43 -12.63
N CYS A 92 -6.71 16.12 -13.77
CA CYS A 92 -6.66 14.79 -14.37
C CYS A 92 -5.23 14.26 -14.25
N ILE A 93 -5.02 13.17 -13.52
CA ILE A 93 -3.69 12.56 -13.32
C ILE A 93 -3.62 11.23 -14.05
N ALA A 94 -2.72 11.11 -15.02
CA ALA A 94 -2.43 9.87 -15.72
C ALA A 94 -1.19 9.17 -15.12
N LEU A 95 -1.33 7.88 -14.81
CA LEU A 95 -0.28 6.99 -14.33
C LEU A 95 0.00 5.94 -15.41
N GLU A 96 1.20 5.99 -15.99
CA GLU A 96 1.69 5.00 -16.97
C GLU A 96 2.84 4.20 -16.34
N PHE A 97 2.54 2.95 -15.95
CA PHE A 97 3.47 2.14 -15.15
C PHE A 97 4.65 1.63 -15.97
N ALA A 98 4.41 1.22 -17.22
CA ALA A 98 5.46 0.66 -18.08
C ALA A 98 6.61 1.65 -18.36
N SER A 99 6.31 2.96 -18.41
CA SER A 99 7.27 4.04 -18.63
C SER A 99 7.65 4.79 -17.34
N SER A 100 7.05 4.43 -16.19
CA SER A 100 7.21 5.14 -14.91
C SER A 100 6.93 6.64 -15.03
N ARG A 101 5.82 7.01 -15.68
CA ARG A 101 5.46 8.41 -15.94
C ARG A 101 4.15 8.79 -15.28
N ILE A 102 4.16 9.98 -14.69
CA ILE A 102 2.97 10.69 -14.20
C ILE A 102 2.76 11.90 -15.11
N SER A 103 1.54 12.07 -15.63
CA SER A 103 1.14 13.26 -16.39
C SER A 103 -0.02 13.95 -15.71
N ILE A 104 -0.08 15.28 -15.81
CA ILE A 104 -1.12 16.10 -15.18
C ILE A 104 -1.74 16.98 -16.25
N GLY A 105 -3.06 17.00 -16.28
CA GLY A 105 -3.87 17.92 -17.08
C GLY A 105 -5.04 18.43 -16.26
N ASP A 106 -5.90 19.22 -16.89
CA ASP A 106 -7.11 19.74 -16.24
C ASP A 106 -8.19 18.65 -16.19
N SER A 107 -9.05 18.69 -15.17
CA SER A 107 -10.25 17.84 -15.11
C SER A 107 -11.08 17.96 -16.39
N GLY A 108 -11.66 16.84 -16.85
CA GLY A 108 -12.48 16.77 -18.05
C GLY A 108 -11.71 16.72 -19.38
N THR A 109 -10.38 16.85 -19.37
CA THR A 109 -9.57 16.85 -20.60
C THR A 109 -9.34 15.46 -21.20
N PHE A 110 -9.45 14.40 -20.41
CA PHE A 110 -9.28 13.03 -20.88
C PHE A 110 -10.62 12.39 -21.26
N SER A 111 -10.75 11.95 -22.51
CA SER A 111 -11.97 11.37 -23.06
C SER A 111 -11.90 9.85 -23.28
N GLY A 112 -10.79 9.21 -22.91
CA GLY A 112 -10.57 7.78 -23.13
C GLY A 112 -10.12 7.46 -24.56
N GLY A 113 -10.60 6.34 -25.09
CA GLY A 113 -10.23 5.82 -26.41
C GLY A 113 -10.22 4.29 -26.44
N ARG A 114 -9.65 3.70 -27.49
CA ARG A 114 -9.59 2.23 -27.64
C ARG A 114 -8.88 1.59 -26.45
N GLY A 115 -9.57 0.64 -25.80
CA GLY A 115 -9.04 -0.14 -24.67
C GLY A 115 -9.20 0.54 -23.30
N TRP A 116 -9.67 1.78 -23.24
CA TRP A 116 -10.02 2.44 -21.98
C TRP A 116 -11.46 2.11 -21.57
N GLN A 117 -11.64 1.73 -20.31
CA GLN A 117 -12.94 1.62 -19.64
C GLN A 117 -13.01 2.71 -18.58
N SER A 118 -14.13 3.43 -18.50
CA SER A 118 -14.38 4.37 -17.40
C SER A 118 -15.17 3.69 -16.29
N ILE A 119 -14.75 3.90 -15.05
CA ILE A 119 -15.52 3.58 -13.85
C ILE A 119 -15.89 4.86 -13.12
N SER A 120 -17.08 4.86 -12.51
CA SER A 120 -17.53 5.96 -11.67
C SER A 120 -16.78 5.95 -10.35
N VAL A 121 -16.49 7.14 -9.86
CA VAL A 121 -15.90 7.36 -8.54
C VAL A 121 -16.95 8.01 -7.65
N ALA A 122 -17.00 7.56 -6.39
CA ALA A 122 -17.80 8.18 -5.35
C ALA A 122 -16.94 8.48 -4.13
N HIS A 123 -17.48 9.27 -3.20
CA HIS A 123 -16.86 9.48 -1.90
C HIS A 123 -17.62 8.75 -0.80
N GLY A 124 -16.87 8.08 0.07
CA GLY A 124 -17.40 7.50 1.29
C GLY A 124 -17.71 8.56 2.36
N SER A 125 -18.27 8.10 3.47
CA SER A 125 -18.64 8.98 4.61
C SER A 125 -17.47 9.72 5.24
N ASN A 126 -16.23 9.24 5.08
CA ASN A 126 -15.01 9.90 5.56
C ASN A 126 -14.17 10.46 4.40
N ARG A 127 -14.80 10.75 3.25
CA ARG A 127 -14.15 11.15 1.99
C ARG A 127 -13.20 10.09 1.42
N GLU A 128 -13.42 8.80 1.72
CA GLU A 128 -12.72 7.72 1.03
C GLU A 128 -13.02 7.76 -0.47
N LEU A 129 -12.01 7.57 -1.33
CA LEU A 129 -12.22 7.46 -2.77
C LEU A 129 -12.72 6.05 -3.11
N LEU A 130 -13.98 5.93 -3.54
CA LEU A 130 -14.64 4.66 -3.76
C LEU A 130 -14.80 4.32 -5.23
N VAL A 131 -14.50 3.07 -5.55
CA VAL A 131 -14.82 2.42 -6.83
C VAL A 131 -15.59 1.14 -6.57
N VAL A 132 -16.21 0.55 -7.60
CA VAL A 132 -16.82 -0.78 -7.49
C VAL A 132 -15.93 -1.85 -8.09
N ALA A 133 -15.82 -2.97 -7.39
CA ALA A 133 -15.13 -4.16 -7.87
C ALA A 133 -15.81 -5.43 -7.33
N SER A 134 -15.63 -6.54 -8.03
CA SER A 134 -16.07 -7.86 -7.57
C SER A 134 -14.87 -8.75 -7.24
N VAL A 135 -15.02 -9.60 -6.23
CA VAL A 135 -14.01 -10.54 -5.77
C VAL A 135 -14.58 -11.95 -5.82
N ALA A 136 -13.82 -12.91 -6.35
CA ALA A 136 -14.21 -14.32 -6.43
C ALA A 136 -15.60 -14.58 -7.08
N GLY A 137 -16.00 -13.72 -8.03
CA GLY A 137 -17.29 -13.82 -8.70
C GLY A 137 -18.50 -13.34 -7.89
N LEU A 138 -18.29 -12.78 -6.71
CA LEU A 138 -19.33 -12.12 -5.91
C LEU A 138 -19.82 -10.84 -6.60
N PRO A 139 -20.99 -10.28 -6.21
CA PRO A 139 -21.47 -9.02 -6.74
C PRO A 139 -20.47 -7.86 -6.57
N ASP A 140 -20.59 -6.86 -7.44
CA ASP A 140 -19.78 -5.64 -7.34
C ASP A 140 -20.05 -4.92 -6.01
N THR A 141 -18.98 -4.56 -5.32
CA THR A 141 -19.01 -3.95 -3.98
C THR A 141 -18.13 -2.70 -3.93
N PRO A 142 -18.47 -1.70 -3.11
CA PRO A 142 -17.63 -0.53 -2.92
C PRO A 142 -16.29 -0.87 -2.27
N MET A 143 -15.22 -0.40 -2.88
CA MET A 143 -13.82 -0.59 -2.47
C MET A 143 -13.10 0.76 -2.46
N LEU A 144 -12.20 0.97 -1.50
CA LEU A 144 -11.27 2.09 -1.54
C LEU A 144 -10.33 1.92 -2.74
N PHE A 145 -10.12 2.97 -3.51
CA PHE A 145 -9.04 3.05 -4.51
C PHE A 145 -7.82 3.72 -3.87
N ASP A 146 -6.82 2.92 -3.52
CA ASP A 146 -5.75 3.33 -2.60
C ASP A 146 -4.35 3.19 -3.22
N LEU A 147 -3.84 4.29 -3.78
CA LEU A 147 -2.47 4.34 -4.31
C LEU A 147 -1.38 4.27 -3.22
N GLY A 148 -1.71 4.59 -1.96
CA GLY A 148 -0.78 4.54 -0.82
C GLY A 148 -0.60 3.14 -0.23
N SER A 149 -1.51 2.22 -0.50
CA SER A 149 -1.44 0.84 -0.01
C SER A 149 -0.43 -0.02 -0.79
N SER A 150 0.52 -0.62 -0.06
CA SER A 150 1.45 -1.63 -0.60
C SER A 150 0.84 -3.03 -0.70
N THR A 151 -0.38 -3.24 -0.19
CA THR A 151 -1.11 -4.51 -0.28
C THR A 151 -2.04 -4.50 -1.49
N ALA A 152 -2.03 -5.55 -2.30
CA ALA A 152 -2.83 -5.60 -3.53
C ALA A 152 -4.34 -5.50 -3.27
N LEU A 153 -4.85 -6.28 -2.31
CA LEU A 153 -6.24 -6.27 -1.89
C LEU A 153 -6.30 -6.41 -0.36
N MET A 154 -7.08 -5.55 0.30
CA MET A 154 -7.57 -5.81 1.64
C MET A 154 -9.08 -5.96 1.63
N LEU A 155 -9.61 -6.87 2.43
CA LEU A 155 -11.06 -7.07 2.57
C LEU A 155 -11.45 -7.00 4.04
N ASP A 156 -12.63 -6.46 4.33
CA ASP A 156 -13.22 -6.57 5.65
C ASP A 156 -13.35 -8.06 6.04
N ARG A 157 -12.88 -8.41 7.23
CA ARG A 157 -12.97 -9.78 7.75
C ARG A 157 -14.41 -10.27 7.80
N ALA A 158 -15.37 -9.40 8.13
CA ALA A 158 -16.79 -9.76 8.14
C ALA A 158 -17.29 -10.17 6.75
N TYR A 159 -16.91 -9.43 5.70
CA TYR A 159 -17.24 -9.75 4.32
C TYR A 159 -16.62 -11.09 3.86
N VAL A 160 -15.37 -11.34 4.25
CA VAL A 160 -14.66 -12.60 3.97
C VAL A 160 -15.36 -13.79 4.61
N GLU A 161 -15.84 -13.66 5.85
CA GLU A 161 -16.55 -14.71 6.58
C GLU A 161 -17.98 -14.93 6.04
N GLU A 162 -18.73 -13.84 5.81
CA GLU A 162 -20.10 -13.89 5.27
C GLU A 162 -20.16 -14.65 3.94
N HIS A 163 -19.20 -14.39 3.06
CA HIS A 163 -19.13 -15.03 1.74
C HIS A 163 -18.24 -16.27 1.69
N ARG A 164 -17.71 -16.72 2.85
CA ARG A 164 -16.92 -17.95 2.97
C ARG A 164 -15.71 -17.99 2.02
N LEU A 165 -15.05 -16.85 1.82
CA LEU A 165 -13.96 -16.70 0.85
C LEU A 165 -12.70 -17.51 1.18
N LEU A 166 -12.63 -18.08 2.40
CA LEU A 166 -11.52 -18.91 2.86
C LEU A 166 -11.80 -20.41 2.75
N ASP A 167 -13.00 -20.80 2.35
CA ASP A 167 -13.37 -22.21 2.24
C ASP A 167 -12.57 -22.91 1.15
N GLY A 168 -11.80 -23.93 1.53
CA GLY A 168 -10.95 -24.66 0.59
C GLY A 168 -9.76 -23.84 0.06
N VAL A 169 -9.51 -22.65 0.61
CA VAL A 169 -8.38 -21.79 0.25
C VAL A 169 -7.28 -21.96 1.30
N ARG A 170 -6.02 -22.03 0.86
CA ARG A 170 -4.87 -22.01 1.77
C ARG A 170 -4.84 -20.66 2.47
N GLN A 171 -4.46 -20.63 3.75
CA GLN A 171 -4.46 -19.39 4.52
C GLN A 171 -3.37 -19.37 5.58
N SER A 172 -2.95 -18.16 5.92
CA SER A 172 -1.97 -17.88 6.95
C SER A 172 -2.29 -16.55 7.65
N THR A 173 -1.32 -16.01 8.38
CA THR A 173 -1.39 -14.72 9.04
C THR A 173 -0.28 -13.81 8.54
N ALA A 174 -0.60 -12.53 8.36
CA ALA A 174 0.36 -11.47 8.08
C ALA A 174 0.26 -10.36 9.12
N ALA A 175 1.33 -9.59 9.26
CA ALA A 175 1.31 -8.33 9.98
C ALA A 175 1.24 -7.18 8.98
N ILE A 176 0.25 -6.30 9.16
CA ILE A 176 0.07 -5.06 8.42
C ILE A 176 0.63 -3.94 9.28
N GLY A 177 1.57 -3.17 8.75
CA GLY A 177 2.03 -1.91 9.35
C GLY A 177 1.28 -0.72 8.76
N GLY A 178 1.00 0.29 9.58
CA GLY A 178 0.44 1.57 9.15
C GLY A 178 0.72 2.67 10.17
N VAL A 179 0.23 3.88 9.89
CA VAL A 179 0.41 5.06 10.76
C VAL A 179 -0.15 4.81 12.17
N ASP A 180 -1.17 3.97 12.29
CA ASP A 180 -1.85 3.62 13.54
C ASP A 180 -1.29 2.35 14.23
N GLY A 181 -0.11 1.85 13.81
CA GLY A 181 0.55 0.67 14.37
C GLY A 181 0.38 -0.63 13.57
N THR A 182 0.76 -1.75 14.19
CA THR A 182 0.77 -3.09 13.56
C THR A 182 -0.51 -3.86 13.86
N ARG A 183 -1.12 -4.49 12.84
CA ARG A 183 -2.29 -5.37 12.98
C ARG A 183 -2.05 -6.73 12.38
N LEU A 184 -2.67 -7.75 12.96
CA LEU A 184 -2.73 -9.07 12.34
C LEU A 184 -3.87 -9.14 11.31
N ALA A 185 -3.62 -9.87 10.24
CA ALA A 185 -4.58 -10.17 9.19
C ALA A 185 -4.49 -11.63 8.80
N ALA A 186 -5.61 -12.21 8.36
CA ALA A 186 -5.55 -13.44 7.58
C ALA A 186 -4.94 -13.11 6.22
N ALA A 187 -4.09 -13.98 5.70
CA ALA A 187 -3.49 -13.89 4.37
C ALA A 187 -3.97 -15.07 3.53
N PHE A 188 -4.35 -14.80 2.28
CA PHE A 188 -4.80 -15.80 1.31
C PHE A 188 -4.70 -15.24 -0.12
N ILE A 189 -4.77 -16.11 -1.13
CA ILE A 189 -4.86 -15.69 -2.54
C ILE A 189 -6.32 -15.68 -3.02
N ALA A 190 -6.85 -14.50 -3.36
CA ALA A 190 -8.13 -14.38 -4.05
C ALA A 190 -7.95 -14.79 -5.52
N ASN A 191 -8.80 -15.72 -5.99
CA ASN A 191 -8.65 -16.28 -7.34
C ASN A 191 -8.81 -15.21 -8.44
N GLU A 192 -9.78 -14.32 -8.30
CA GLU A 192 -10.04 -13.26 -9.27
C GLU A 192 -10.61 -12.00 -8.58
N VAL A 193 -10.17 -10.84 -9.03
CA VAL A 193 -10.77 -9.53 -8.76
C VAL A 193 -11.11 -8.89 -10.10
N LYS A 194 -12.32 -8.36 -10.26
CA LYS A 194 -12.69 -7.58 -11.44
C LYS A 194 -12.81 -6.11 -11.07
N LEU A 195 -12.04 -5.28 -11.76
CA LEU A 195 -12.07 -3.82 -11.63
C LEU A 195 -12.35 -3.21 -13.01
N GLY A 196 -13.42 -2.42 -13.12
CA GLY A 196 -13.85 -1.87 -14.41
C GLY A 196 -14.10 -2.92 -15.50
N GLY A 197 -14.60 -4.08 -15.09
CA GLY A 197 -14.85 -5.23 -15.99
C GLY A 197 -13.61 -6.04 -16.37
N PHE A 198 -12.40 -5.61 -15.99
CA PHE A 198 -11.18 -6.34 -16.28
C PHE A 198 -10.82 -7.33 -15.15
N PRO A 199 -10.66 -8.63 -15.46
CA PRO A 199 -10.25 -9.60 -14.46
C PRO A 199 -8.74 -9.54 -14.20
N VAL A 200 -8.37 -9.56 -12.93
CA VAL A 200 -7.02 -9.78 -12.41
C VAL A 200 -7.06 -11.05 -11.56
N ARG A 201 -6.19 -12.01 -11.86
CA ARG A 201 -6.18 -13.32 -11.19
C ARG A 201 -5.06 -13.42 -10.17
N SER A 202 -5.20 -14.35 -9.23
CA SER A 202 -4.20 -14.67 -8.21
C SER A 202 -3.75 -13.43 -7.44
N VAL A 203 -4.69 -12.83 -6.72
CA VAL A 203 -4.49 -11.57 -5.98
C VAL A 203 -4.21 -11.87 -4.50
N PRO A 204 -2.99 -11.63 -3.99
CA PRO A 204 -2.66 -11.64 -2.58
C PRO A 204 -3.59 -10.70 -1.82
N THR A 205 -4.29 -11.28 -0.86
CA THR A 205 -5.37 -10.62 -0.13
C THR A 205 -5.11 -10.73 1.35
N LEU A 206 -5.27 -9.60 2.05
CA LEU A 206 -5.23 -9.55 3.50
C LEU A 206 -6.62 -9.23 4.05
N ALA A 207 -7.04 -9.96 5.08
CA ALA A 207 -8.26 -9.67 5.83
C ALA A 207 -7.86 -9.26 7.26
N PRO A 208 -7.64 -7.96 7.52
CA PRO A 208 -7.34 -7.47 8.86
C PRO A 208 -8.47 -7.78 9.85
N SER A 209 -8.12 -8.02 11.11
CA SER A 209 -9.10 -8.32 12.17
C SER A 209 -10.08 -7.18 12.47
N SER A 210 -9.83 -5.97 11.97
CA SER A 210 -10.67 -4.79 12.14
C SER A 210 -10.65 -3.93 10.90
N TRP A 211 -11.81 -3.39 10.53
CA TRP A 211 -12.00 -2.50 9.38
C TRP A 211 -12.67 -1.19 9.81
N ALA A 212 -12.11 -0.03 9.42
CA ALA A 212 -12.61 1.26 9.90
C ALA A 212 -13.62 1.93 8.96
N SER A 213 -13.59 1.60 7.68
CA SER A 213 -14.52 2.22 6.71
C SER A 213 -15.92 1.66 6.89
N LYS A 214 -16.91 2.55 6.85
CA LYS A 214 -18.33 2.19 6.82
C LYS A 214 -18.93 2.20 5.41
N SER A 215 -18.15 2.66 4.43
CA SER A 215 -18.61 2.90 3.07
C SER A 215 -17.98 1.94 2.06
N ALA A 216 -17.02 1.13 2.48
CA ALA A 216 -16.34 0.16 1.65
C ALA A 216 -16.11 -1.16 2.38
N LEU A 217 -16.13 -2.25 1.63
CA LEU A 217 -15.91 -3.62 2.11
C LEU A 217 -14.46 -4.11 1.88
N GLY A 218 -13.61 -3.23 1.38
CA GLY A 218 -12.20 -3.50 1.15
C GLY A 218 -11.45 -2.32 0.53
N SER A 219 -10.17 -2.52 0.25
CA SER A 219 -9.31 -1.56 -0.46
C SER A 219 -8.51 -2.27 -1.55
N ILE A 220 -8.44 -1.62 -2.70
CA ILE A 220 -7.61 -2.03 -3.84
C ILE A 220 -6.36 -1.17 -3.80
N GLY A 221 -5.22 -1.81 -3.58
CA GLY A 221 -3.95 -1.12 -3.41
C GLY A 221 -3.08 -1.06 -4.67
N PHE A 222 -1.93 -0.42 -4.51
CA PHE A 222 -1.01 -0.09 -5.59
C PHE A 222 -0.60 -1.28 -6.48
N PRO A 223 -0.28 -2.49 -5.96
CA PRO A 223 0.07 -3.63 -6.82
C PRO A 223 -1.05 -4.02 -7.79
N LEU A 224 -2.32 -4.02 -7.34
CA LEU A 224 -3.45 -4.34 -8.20
C LEU A 224 -3.74 -3.19 -9.17
N ILE A 225 -3.72 -1.95 -8.68
CA ILE A 225 -3.91 -0.76 -9.52
C ILE A 225 -2.89 -0.72 -10.65
N SER A 226 -1.63 -1.09 -10.37
CA SER A 226 -0.54 -1.09 -11.35
C SER A 226 -0.71 -2.09 -12.51
N GLN A 227 -1.69 -3.00 -12.42
CA GLN A 227 -2.06 -3.86 -13.55
C GLN A 227 -2.78 -3.08 -14.66
N PHE A 228 -3.07 -1.80 -14.43
CA PHE A 228 -3.72 -0.89 -15.37
C PHE A 228 -2.89 0.37 -15.58
N ASP A 229 -2.87 0.90 -16.80
CA ASP A 229 -2.69 2.34 -16.97
C ASP A 229 -3.94 3.01 -16.40
N VAL A 230 -3.75 4.09 -15.64
CA VAL A 230 -4.82 4.74 -14.89
C VAL A 230 -4.88 6.22 -15.26
N VAL A 231 -6.09 6.74 -15.44
CA VAL A 231 -6.33 8.19 -15.43
C VAL A 231 -7.33 8.50 -14.33
N LEU A 232 -6.95 9.34 -13.37
CA LEU A 232 -7.75 9.78 -12.24
C LEU A 232 -8.29 11.18 -12.52
N ASP A 233 -9.61 11.34 -12.57
CA ASP A 233 -10.28 12.63 -12.60
C ASP A 233 -11.37 12.64 -11.54
N VAL A 234 -10.93 12.94 -10.31
CA VAL A 234 -11.80 12.85 -9.13
C VAL A 234 -12.90 13.91 -9.19
N SER A 235 -12.59 15.12 -9.67
CA SER A 235 -13.59 16.18 -9.87
C SER A 235 -14.56 15.86 -10.99
N GLY A 236 -14.12 15.16 -12.04
CA GLY A 236 -14.98 14.62 -13.09
C GLY A 236 -15.75 13.36 -12.68
N GLY A 237 -15.51 12.82 -11.47
CA GLY A 237 -16.17 11.62 -10.95
C GLY A 237 -15.80 10.34 -11.69
N LYS A 238 -14.61 10.28 -12.32
CA LYS A 238 -14.21 9.17 -13.20
C LYS A 238 -12.79 8.72 -12.95
N ILE A 239 -12.60 7.41 -13.06
CA ILE A 239 -11.30 6.79 -13.30
C ILE A 239 -11.39 6.05 -14.62
N TRP A 240 -10.36 6.19 -15.46
CA TRP A 240 -10.21 5.35 -16.65
C TRP A 240 -9.12 4.33 -16.42
N LEU A 241 -9.42 3.10 -16.83
CA LEU A 241 -8.54 1.96 -16.72
C LEU A 241 -8.31 1.35 -18.10
N ARG A 242 -7.07 0.97 -18.35
CA ARG A 242 -6.69 0.15 -19.49
C ARG A 242 -5.65 -0.84 -19.00
N PRO A 243 -5.73 -2.15 -19.34
CA PRO A 243 -4.70 -3.10 -18.93
C PRO A 243 -3.30 -2.59 -19.28
N ALA A 244 -2.42 -2.52 -18.29
CA ALA A 244 -1.05 -2.06 -18.47
C ALA A 244 -0.28 -3.07 -19.32
N ARG A 245 0.68 -2.59 -20.12
CA ARG A 245 1.62 -3.48 -20.80
C ARG A 245 2.48 -4.28 -19.81
N ARG A 246 2.75 -3.67 -18.66
CA ARG A 246 3.54 -4.25 -17.57
C ARG A 246 3.10 -3.60 -16.26
N GLY A 247 2.52 -4.39 -15.36
CA GLY A 247 2.27 -4.00 -13.98
C GLY A 247 3.41 -4.39 -13.04
N LEU A 248 3.26 -4.03 -11.77
CA LEU A 248 4.12 -4.54 -10.71
C LEU A 248 3.84 -6.04 -10.48
N PRO A 249 4.84 -6.81 -10.02
CA PRO A 249 4.57 -8.18 -9.61
C PRO A 249 3.58 -8.19 -8.44
N MET A 250 2.65 -9.13 -8.49
CA MET A 250 1.76 -9.41 -7.37
C MET A 250 2.54 -10.27 -6.36
N LEU A 251 3.20 -9.62 -5.40
CA LEU A 251 4.16 -10.27 -4.52
C LEU A 251 3.47 -11.20 -3.52
N GLU A 252 3.86 -12.46 -3.51
CA GLU A 252 3.45 -13.46 -2.54
C GLU A 252 4.65 -13.83 -1.66
N ASP A 253 4.50 -13.63 -0.34
CA ASP A 253 5.54 -14.04 0.58
C ASP A 253 5.58 -15.56 0.65
N HIS A 254 6.74 -16.16 0.45
CA HIS A 254 6.95 -17.60 0.58
C HIS A 254 7.84 -17.95 1.78
N SER A 255 8.22 -16.95 2.58
CA SER A 255 9.10 -17.12 3.74
C SER A 255 8.36 -17.24 5.07
N GLY A 256 7.29 -16.46 5.26
CA GLY A 256 6.53 -16.41 6.50
C GLY A 256 6.95 -15.32 7.49
N PHE A 257 7.80 -14.36 7.11
CA PHE A 257 8.30 -13.34 8.04
C PHE A 257 7.58 -11.99 7.93
N GLY A 258 7.09 -11.41 9.00
CA GLY A 258 6.96 -9.94 9.07
C GLY A 258 8.33 -9.35 9.40
N LEU A 259 8.89 -8.48 8.55
CA LEU A 259 10.24 -7.93 8.73
C LEU A 259 10.19 -6.40 8.84
N ALA A 260 10.87 -5.87 9.85
CA ALA A 260 11.15 -4.44 9.98
C ALA A 260 12.66 -4.20 9.81
N PRO A 261 13.10 -3.38 8.84
CA PRO A 261 14.51 -3.04 8.67
C PRO A 261 15.03 -2.25 9.87
N GLY A 262 16.16 -2.68 10.45
CA GLY A 262 16.83 -2.08 11.62
C GLY A 262 18.23 -1.57 11.30
N GLY A 263 18.43 -0.97 10.13
CA GLY A 263 19.73 -0.47 9.66
C GLY A 263 20.66 -1.58 9.18
N ASN A 264 21.17 -2.42 10.08
CA ASN A 264 22.14 -3.49 9.79
C ASN A 264 21.59 -4.90 10.07
N GLU A 265 20.29 -5.00 10.34
CA GLU A 265 19.59 -6.23 10.63
C GLU A 265 18.12 -6.13 10.20
N LEU A 266 17.45 -7.27 10.07
CA LEU A 266 16.00 -7.34 9.93
C LEU A 266 15.41 -7.90 11.22
N SER A 267 14.59 -7.11 11.89
CA SER A 267 13.83 -7.54 13.06
C SER A 267 12.59 -8.30 12.60
N ILE A 268 12.40 -9.50 13.13
CA ILE A 268 11.20 -10.30 12.88
C ILE A 268 10.10 -9.75 13.78
N VAL A 269 9.12 -9.06 13.19
CA VAL A 269 7.98 -8.48 13.90
C VAL A 269 6.78 -9.42 13.92
N HIS A 270 6.75 -10.41 13.01
CA HIS A 270 5.70 -11.43 12.93
C HIS A 270 6.25 -12.71 12.31
N VAL A 271 5.69 -13.84 12.72
CA VAL A 271 5.93 -15.14 12.08
C VAL A 271 4.57 -15.70 11.69
N ALA A 272 4.38 -15.87 10.39
CA ALA A 272 3.12 -16.27 9.78
C ALA A 272 2.76 -17.71 10.15
N ALA A 273 1.49 -17.98 10.46
CA ALA A 273 1.02 -19.33 10.77
C ALA A 273 1.24 -20.28 9.59
N ASN A 274 1.55 -21.56 9.82
CA ASN A 274 1.72 -22.56 8.75
C ASN A 274 2.81 -22.23 7.72
N SER A 275 3.75 -21.33 8.03
CA SER A 275 4.79 -20.87 7.11
C SER A 275 6.14 -21.56 7.34
N PRO A 276 7.10 -21.46 6.39
CA PRO A 276 8.46 -21.96 6.60
C PRO A 276 9.14 -21.40 7.83
N ALA A 277 8.99 -20.09 8.08
CA ALA A 277 9.53 -19.44 9.27
C ALA A 277 8.99 -20.08 10.57
N ALA A 278 7.68 -20.37 10.62
CA ALA A 278 7.07 -21.04 11.76
C ALA A 278 7.57 -22.49 11.92
N SER A 279 7.64 -23.24 10.82
CA SER A 279 8.12 -24.63 10.82
C SER A 279 9.58 -24.76 11.24
N ASP A 280 10.43 -23.80 10.86
CA ASP A 280 11.83 -23.75 11.27
C ASP A 280 12.00 -23.23 12.72
N GLY A 281 10.93 -22.71 13.35
CA GLY A 281 10.92 -22.31 14.76
C GLY A 281 11.40 -20.88 15.04
N TRP A 282 11.37 -19.99 14.03
CA TRP A 282 11.60 -18.55 14.24
C TRP A 282 10.50 -17.92 15.09
N ARG A 283 10.83 -16.83 15.78
CA ARG A 283 9.90 -16.09 16.64
C ARG A 283 9.97 -14.59 16.37
N ALA A 284 8.87 -13.90 16.68
CA ALA A 284 8.91 -12.44 16.79
C ALA A 284 9.95 -12.03 17.85
N GLY A 285 10.76 -11.02 17.52
CA GLY A 285 11.92 -10.58 18.30
C GLY A 285 13.26 -11.19 17.87
N ASP A 286 13.25 -12.27 17.07
CA ASP A 286 14.47 -12.75 16.43
C ASP A 286 14.95 -11.77 15.34
N ARG A 287 16.23 -11.84 14.99
CA ARG A 287 16.85 -10.97 14.00
C ARG A 287 17.66 -11.76 12.97
N ILE A 288 17.60 -11.27 11.73
CA ILE A 288 18.36 -11.76 10.59
C ILE A 288 19.47 -10.75 10.27
N LEU A 289 20.73 -11.19 10.31
CA LEU A 289 21.92 -10.37 10.07
C LEU A 289 22.45 -10.48 8.63
N ALA A 290 22.19 -11.61 7.97
CA ALA A 290 22.59 -11.84 6.59
C ALA A 290 21.63 -12.81 5.89
N ILE A 291 21.51 -12.65 4.56
CA ILE A 291 20.73 -13.53 3.70
C ILE A 291 21.64 -13.94 2.54
N ASN A 292 21.80 -15.25 2.33
CA ASN A 292 22.66 -15.85 1.31
C ASN A 292 24.09 -15.27 1.36
N GLY A 293 24.66 -15.15 2.56
CA GLY A 293 26.00 -14.61 2.79
C GLY A 293 26.14 -13.09 2.65
N HIS A 294 25.08 -12.38 2.24
CA HIS A 294 25.09 -10.92 2.13
C HIS A 294 24.53 -10.30 3.41
N ARG A 295 25.32 -9.44 4.05
CA ARG A 295 24.90 -8.73 5.28
C ARG A 295 23.77 -7.75 5.00
N ILE A 296 22.89 -7.58 5.98
CA ILE A 296 21.89 -6.52 5.93
C ILE A 296 22.57 -5.17 6.18
N ASP A 297 22.19 -4.18 5.39
CA ASP A 297 22.62 -2.79 5.53
C ASP A 297 21.51 -1.81 5.09
N ALA A 298 21.80 -0.52 5.18
CA ALA A 298 20.87 0.57 4.82
C ALA A 298 20.47 0.61 3.32
N SER A 299 21.05 -0.27 2.48
CA SER A 299 20.66 -0.44 1.09
C SER A 299 19.64 -1.56 0.88
N TYR A 300 19.34 -2.39 1.90
CA TYR A 300 18.49 -3.59 1.78
C TYR A 300 17.20 -3.35 0.96
N ILE A 301 16.41 -2.32 1.31
CA ILE A 301 15.16 -1.99 0.62
C ILE A 301 15.39 -1.37 -0.78
N ARG A 302 16.47 -0.61 -0.96
CA ARG A 302 16.81 0.05 -2.23
C ARG A 302 17.47 -0.88 -3.24
N SER A 303 18.06 -1.97 -2.76
CA SER A 303 18.66 -3.02 -3.58
C SER A 303 17.60 -4.03 -4.03
N GLN A 304 18.01 -5.08 -4.75
CA GLN A 304 17.13 -6.22 -5.02
C GLN A 304 17.13 -7.26 -3.89
N HIS A 305 17.92 -7.04 -2.83
CA HIS A 305 18.16 -8.04 -1.78
C HIS A 305 16.89 -8.39 -1.01
N TRP A 306 15.96 -7.45 -0.83
CA TRP A 306 14.67 -7.68 -0.17
C TRP A 306 13.76 -8.70 -0.88
N ARG A 307 14.01 -8.99 -2.17
CA ARG A 307 13.14 -9.85 -2.98
C ARG A 307 13.21 -11.33 -2.60
N TRP A 308 14.19 -11.72 -1.78
CA TRP A 308 14.48 -13.12 -1.44
C TRP A 308 13.24 -13.89 -0.97
N ARG A 309 12.40 -13.25 -0.17
CA ARG A 309 11.20 -13.86 0.43
C ARG A 309 10.04 -14.04 -0.56
N PHE A 310 10.12 -13.41 -1.72
CA PHE A 310 9.16 -13.49 -2.83
C PHE A 310 9.70 -14.32 -4.02
N MET A 311 10.85 -14.99 -3.85
CA MET A 311 11.41 -15.89 -4.86
C MET A 311 10.53 -17.15 -5.00
N PRO A 312 10.59 -17.88 -6.13
CA PRO A 312 9.74 -19.03 -6.37
C PRO A 312 9.78 -20.07 -5.24
N PRO A 313 8.66 -20.75 -4.95
CA PRO A 313 8.62 -21.89 -4.03
C PRO A 313 9.66 -22.95 -4.40
N GLY A 314 10.22 -23.61 -3.39
CA GLY A 314 11.32 -24.55 -3.53
C GLY A 314 12.71 -23.91 -3.47
N THR A 315 12.82 -22.59 -3.63
CA THR A 315 14.10 -21.86 -3.45
C THR A 315 14.63 -22.05 -2.04
N LEU A 316 15.93 -22.38 -1.94
CA LEU A 316 16.64 -22.46 -0.67
C LEU A 316 17.28 -21.11 -0.34
N VAL A 317 17.03 -20.60 0.86
CA VAL A 317 17.62 -19.35 1.37
C VAL A 317 18.39 -19.66 2.64
N ILE A 318 19.60 -19.12 2.77
CA ILE A 318 20.42 -19.29 3.96
C ILE A 318 20.37 -17.99 4.77
N LEU A 319 19.86 -18.06 5.99
CA LEU A 319 19.71 -16.93 6.90
C LEU A 319 20.75 -17.03 8.01
N GLN A 320 21.47 -15.93 8.27
CA GLN A 320 22.30 -15.81 9.48
C GLN A 320 21.49 -15.12 10.58
N ASP A 321 21.32 -15.78 11.72
CA ASP A 321 20.62 -15.20 12.86
C ASP A 321 21.54 -14.37 13.77
N GLN A 322 20.95 -13.72 14.78
CA GLN A 322 21.64 -12.93 15.80
C GLN A 322 22.70 -13.68 16.63
N ALA A 323 22.61 -15.00 16.71
CA ALA A 323 23.61 -15.85 17.38
C ALA A 323 24.73 -16.29 16.42
N GLY A 324 24.70 -15.83 15.17
CA GLY A 324 25.65 -16.19 14.12
C GLY A 324 25.36 -17.55 13.48
N ARG A 325 24.24 -18.21 13.82
CA ARG A 325 23.88 -19.53 13.25
C ARG A 325 23.38 -19.34 11.82
N MET A 326 23.79 -20.26 10.94
CA MET A 326 23.26 -20.35 9.59
C MET A 326 22.06 -21.30 9.58
N ARG A 327 20.92 -20.82 9.08
CA ARG A 327 19.65 -21.56 9.03
C ARG A 327 19.19 -21.64 7.58
N GLU A 328 18.94 -22.85 7.12
CA GLU A 328 18.38 -23.09 5.80
C GLU A 328 16.86 -22.97 5.85
N LEU A 329 16.30 -22.15 4.97
CA LEU A 329 14.87 -21.96 4.83
C LEU A 329 14.47 -22.28 3.39
N ARG A 330 13.59 -23.26 3.20
CA ARG A 330 12.97 -23.53 1.90
C ARG A 330 11.69 -22.73 1.78
N LEU A 331 11.61 -21.90 0.74
CA LEU A 331 10.41 -21.12 0.44
C LEU A 331 9.27 -22.03 -0.02
N VAL A 332 8.03 -21.75 0.40
CA VAL A 332 6.83 -22.51 0.00
C VAL A 332 5.64 -21.59 -0.17
N ASP A 333 4.68 -21.98 -1.01
CA ASP A 333 3.33 -21.38 -0.98
C ASP A 333 2.67 -21.79 0.34
N TYR A 334 2.40 -20.86 1.25
CA TYR A 334 1.82 -21.18 2.55
C TYR A 334 0.46 -20.52 2.81
N PHE A 335 -0.04 -19.73 1.86
CA PHE A 335 -1.39 -19.14 1.84
C PHE A 335 -1.94 -19.05 0.41
#